data_AF-A0A961YC95-F1
#
_entry.id   AF-A0A961YC95-F1
#
_cell.length_a   1.000
_cell.length_b   1.000
_cell.length_c   1.000
_cell.angle_alpha   90.00
_cell.angle_beta   90.00
_cell.angle_gamma   90.00
#
_symmetry.space_group_name_H-M   'P 1'
#
loop_
_entity.id
_entity.type
_entity.pdbx_description
1 polymer ?
#
loop_
_entity_poly.entity_id
_entity_poly.type
_entity_poly.pdbx_seq_one_letter_code
_entity_poly.pdbx_strand_id
1 'polypeptide(L)'
;MNSDFRLYPEDRVSVSPEPRRERKQAAPLPRKSSGHGPVPPGRGGGRGGRPAKRKKKRGAFWFIGKLVKFGFVLAFLSGLAVAGILGYYASKLPPPSEMAIPERPANVKIVAMDGTVIANRGPTGGEAVRLFELPAYLPQAVMAIEDRRFYSHYGIDLLGLARAMI
;
A
#
# COMPACT_ATOMS: atom_id res chain seq x y z
N MET A 1 23.83 -17.52 -23.66
CA MET A 1 22.52 -16.92 -24.01
C MET A 1 22.62 -15.41 -23.90
N ASN A 2 22.42 -14.75 -25.04
CA ASN A 2 22.36 -13.32 -25.38
C ASN A 2 22.35 -12.27 -24.25
N SER A 3 23.44 -11.53 -24.14
CA SER A 3 23.49 -10.17 -23.59
C SER A 3 24.06 -9.22 -24.65
N ASP A 4 23.44 -8.05 -24.77
CA ASP A 4 23.94 -6.85 -25.44
C ASP A 4 23.79 -6.72 -26.96
N PHE A 5 22.55 -6.44 -27.41
CA PHE A 5 22.31 -5.72 -28.65
C PHE A 5 22.29 -4.21 -28.35
N ARG A 6 23.47 -3.59 -28.25
CA ARG A 6 23.64 -2.13 -28.18
C ARG A 6 24.05 -1.63 -29.56
N LEU A 7 23.22 -0.78 -30.17
CA LEU A 7 23.53 -0.12 -31.44
C LEU A 7 24.56 0.99 -31.18
N TYR A 8 25.69 0.96 -31.88
CA TYR A 8 26.75 1.96 -31.76
C TYR A 8 26.54 3.10 -32.77
N PRO A 9 27.08 4.31 -32.50
CA PRO A 9 26.93 5.48 -33.37
C PRO A 9 27.38 5.27 -34.83
N GLU A 10 28.27 4.30 -35.06
CA GLU A 10 28.84 3.96 -36.37
C GLU A 10 27.90 3.13 -37.27
N ASP A 11 26.82 2.55 -36.71
CA ASP A 11 25.81 1.80 -37.47
C ASP A 11 24.78 2.71 -38.18
N ARG A 12 24.99 4.03 -38.17
CA ARG A 12 24.13 5.00 -38.85
C ARG A 12 24.71 5.34 -40.22
N VAL A 13 24.03 4.88 -41.27
CA VAL A 13 24.33 5.29 -42.66
C VAL A 13 24.01 6.78 -42.83
N SER A 14 25.05 7.60 -42.98
CA SER A 14 24.95 9.03 -43.28
C SER A 14 24.84 9.26 -44.79
N VAL A 15 23.74 9.87 -45.24
CA VAL A 15 23.59 10.33 -46.62
C VAL A 15 23.97 11.81 -46.68
N SER A 16 25.12 12.11 -47.30
CA SER A 16 25.57 13.48 -47.62
C SER A 16 25.10 13.90 -49.02
N PRO A 17 24.82 15.19 -49.26
CA PRO A 17 24.20 15.67 -50.49
C PRO A 17 25.22 15.89 -51.62
N GLU A 18 24.87 15.53 -52.85
CA GLU A 18 25.67 15.77 -54.06
C GLU A 18 25.04 16.85 -54.98
N PRO A 19 25.85 17.53 -55.82
CA PRO A 19 25.61 18.90 -56.27
C PRO A 19 24.96 19.05 -57.66
N ARG A 20 24.34 20.22 -57.88
CA ARG A 20 23.73 20.70 -59.12
C ARG A 20 24.72 21.51 -59.98
N ARG A 21 24.82 21.24 -61.29
CA ARG A 21 25.21 22.15 -62.40
C ARG A 21 24.72 21.58 -63.75
N GLU A 22 24.55 22.27 -64.88
CA GLU A 22 23.99 23.57 -65.32
C GLU A 22 24.22 23.63 -66.86
N ARG A 23 23.21 24.02 -67.67
CA ARG A 23 23.27 24.66 -69.03
C ARG A 23 21.98 24.33 -69.84
N LYS A 24 21.40 25.16 -70.71
CA LYS A 24 21.68 26.49 -71.29
C LYS A 24 20.40 27.06 -71.93
N GLN A 25 20.36 28.37 -72.14
CA GLN A 25 19.25 29.26 -72.54
C GLN A 25 18.76 29.15 -74.01
N ALA A 26 17.51 29.58 -74.28
CA ALA A 26 17.11 30.49 -75.38
C ALA A 26 15.67 31.05 -75.18
N ALA A 27 15.44 32.31 -75.57
CA ALA A 27 14.20 33.13 -75.46
C ALA A 27 13.47 33.25 -76.83
N PRO A 28 12.44 34.12 -77.11
CA PRO A 28 11.61 35.02 -76.28
C PRO A 28 10.05 35.01 -76.57
N LEU A 29 9.33 35.95 -75.92
CA LEU A 29 7.89 36.26 -75.77
C LEU A 29 6.98 36.36 -77.04
N PRO A 30 5.62 36.35 -76.90
CA PRO A 30 4.88 37.61 -76.74
C PRO A 30 3.73 37.62 -75.70
N ARG A 31 3.34 38.83 -75.29
CA ARG A 31 2.21 39.18 -74.38
C ARG A 31 0.91 39.43 -75.16
N LYS A 32 -0.26 39.12 -74.57
CA LYS A 32 -1.53 39.91 -74.62
C LYS A 32 -2.60 39.21 -73.74
N SER A 33 -3.01 39.79 -72.61
CA SER A 33 -4.08 40.79 -72.41
C SER A 33 -5.49 40.19 -72.29
N SER A 34 -6.08 40.36 -71.09
CA SER A 34 -7.48 40.72 -70.79
C SER A 34 -8.64 39.94 -71.43
N GLY A 35 -9.53 39.41 -70.59
CA GLY A 35 -10.89 39.05 -71.02
C GLY A 35 -11.73 38.42 -69.92
N HIS A 36 -12.69 39.18 -69.43
CA HIS A 36 -13.74 38.81 -68.47
C HIS A 36 -14.87 38.04 -69.18
N GLY A 37 -15.47 37.03 -68.54
CA GLY A 37 -16.65 36.33 -69.07
C GLY A 37 -17.33 35.44 -68.00
N PRO A 38 -18.68 35.44 -67.85
CA PRO A 38 -19.37 34.74 -66.75
C PRO A 38 -20.00 33.38 -67.15
N VAL A 39 -19.96 32.40 -66.21
CA VAL A 39 -20.94 31.30 -65.91
C VAL A 39 -21.06 30.14 -66.93
N PRO A 40 -21.04 28.81 -66.53
CA PRO A 40 -22.18 28.07 -65.93
C PRO A 40 -21.84 27.14 -64.73
N PRO A 41 -22.84 26.56 -64.03
CA PRO A 41 -22.64 25.90 -62.74
C PRO A 41 -22.11 24.47 -62.90
N GLY A 42 -20.90 24.24 -62.36
CA GLY A 42 -20.27 22.91 -62.29
C GLY A 42 -20.58 22.22 -60.96
N ARG A 43 -21.46 21.22 -61.02
CA ARG A 43 -21.80 20.27 -59.96
C ARG A 43 -20.54 19.52 -59.50
N GLY A 44 -19.96 19.92 -58.37
CA GLY A 44 -18.79 19.28 -57.76
C GLY A 44 -19.14 18.61 -56.43
N GLY A 45 -19.21 17.28 -56.43
CA GLY A 45 -19.39 16.50 -55.21
C GLY A 45 -18.17 16.59 -54.28
N GLY A 46 -18.39 16.98 -53.04
CA GLY A 46 -17.39 16.96 -51.96
C GLY A 46 -17.88 16.10 -50.82
N ARG A 47 -17.37 14.86 -50.76
CA ARG A 47 -17.65 13.84 -49.75
C ARG A 47 -17.52 14.39 -48.32
N GLY A 48 -18.58 14.24 -47.54
CA GLY A 48 -18.57 14.53 -46.10
C GLY A 48 -17.48 13.72 -45.39
N GLY A 49 -16.53 14.43 -44.79
CA GLY A 49 -15.59 13.86 -43.84
C GLY A 49 -16.36 13.29 -42.65
N ARG A 50 -16.42 11.96 -42.56
CA ARG A 50 -16.91 11.29 -41.35
C ARG A 50 -15.97 11.64 -40.20
N PRO A 51 -16.44 12.19 -39.06
CA PRO A 51 -15.57 12.36 -37.92
C PRO A 51 -15.19 10.97 -37.39
N ALA A 52 -13.89 10.71 -37.28
CA ALA A 52 -13.36 9.51 -36.65
C ALA A 52 -13.88 9.45 -35.21
N LYS A 53 -14.87 8.60 -34.95
CA LYS A 53 -15.38 8.34 -33.61
C LYS A 53 -14.24 7.77 -32.76
N ARG A 54 -13.59 8.61 -31.96
CA ARG A 54 -12.68 8.20 -30.88
C ARG A 54 -13.40 7.14 -30.06
N LYS A 55 -13.00 5.88 -30.19
CA LYS A 55 -13.52 4.76 -29.39
C LYS A 55 -13.18 5.06 -27.93
N LYS A 56 -14.20 5.55 -27.21
CA LYS A 56 -14.16 5.82 -25.78
C LYS A 56 -13.81 4.52 -25.06
N LYS A 57 -12.59 4.41 -24.52
CA LYS A 57 -12.14 3.36 -23.58
C LYS A 57 -12.86 3.49 -22.22
N ARG A 58 -14.19 3.70 -22.24
CA ARG A 58 -15.02 3.98 -21.06
C ARG A 58 -15.39 2.73 -20.26
N GLY A 59 -15.25 1.53 -20.85
CA GLY A 59 -15.59 0.28 -20.18
C GLY A 59 -14.63 -0.07 -19.04
N ALA A 60 -13.32 -0.16 -19.33
CA ALA A 60 -12.33 -0.56 -18.33
C ALA A 60 -12.28 0.38 -17.12
N PHE A 61 -12.25 1.69 -17.34
CA PHE A 61 -12.22 2.68 -16.25
C PHE A 61 -13.49 2.65 -15.38
N TRP A 62 -14.64 2.26 -15.96
CA TRP A 62 -15.89 2.06 -15.22
C TRP A 62 -15.87 0.78 -14.37
N PHE A 63 -15.26 -0.31 -14.86
CA PHE A 63 -15.04 -1.53 -14.06
C PHE A 63 -14.05 -1.30 -12.92
N ILE A 64 -12.94 -0.57 -13.17
CA ILE A 64 -12.00 -0.17 -12.11
C ILE A 64 -12.73 0.68 -11.05
N GLY A 65 -13.51 1.69 -11.46
CA GLY A 65 -14.26 2.53 -10.52
C GLY A 65 -15.29 1.74 -9.69
N LYS A 66 -15.97 0.75 -10.29
CA LYS A 66 -16.85 -0.17 -9.57
C LYS A 66 -16.10 -1.05 -8.57
N LEU A 67 -14.93 -1.57 -8.95
CA LEU A 67 -14.12 -2.43 -8.09
C LEU A 67 -13.56 -1.65 -6.89
N VAL A 68 -13.09 -0.41 -7.11
CA VAL A 68 -12.65 0.50 -6.04
C VAL A 68 -13.81 0.83 -5.10
N LYS A 69 -14.99 1.17 -5.65
CA LYS A 69 -16.18 1.45 -4.84
C LYS A 69 -16.59 0.22 -4.02
N PHE A 70 -16.60 -0.96 -4.62
CA PHE A 70 -16.94 -2.20 -3.95
C PHE A 70 -15.91 -2.57 -2.87
N GLY A 71 -14.62 -2.39 -3.15
CA GLY A 71 -13.54 -2.57 -2.16
C GLY A 71 -13.68 -1.63 -0.97
N PHE A 72 -14.02 -0.36 -1.21
CA PHE A 72 -14.26 0.61 -0.14
C PHE A 72 -15.47 0.24 0.72
N VAL A 73 -16.57 -0.19 0.08
CA VAL A 73 -17.78 -0.67 0.79
C VAL A 73 -17.45 -1.91 1.61
N LEU A 74 -16.73 -2.89 1.06
CA LEU A 74 -16.28 -4.07 1.79
C LEU A 74 -15.38 -3.74 2.97
N ALA A 75 -14.40 -2.85 2.80
CA ALA A 75 -13.53 -2.40 3.88
C ALA A 75 -14.33 -1.72 5.00
N PHE A 76 -15.30 -0.88 4.64
CA PHE A 76 -16.17 -0.21 5.60
C PHE A 76 -17.06 -1.20 6.36
N LEU A 77 -17.71 -2.14 5.66
CA LEU A 77 -18.53 -3.18 6.30
C LEU A 77 -17.68 -4.10 7.19
N SER A 78 -16.48 -4.48 6.75
CA SER A 78 -15.55 -5.27 7.55
C SER A 78 -15.13 -4.51 8.81
N GLY A 79 -14.81 -3.22 8.70
CA GLY A 79 -14.51 -2.37 9.85
C GLY A 79 -15.67 -2.29 10.83
N LEU A 80 -16.90 -2.11 10.35
CA LEU A 80 -18.11 -2.15 11.19
C LEU A 80 -18.33 -3.50 11.86
N ALA A 81 -18.11 -4.60 11.14
CA ALA A 81 -18.23 -5.95 11.70
C ALA A 81 -17.21 -6.18 12.82
N VAL A 82 -15.94 -5.82 12.60
CA VAL A 82 -14.89 -5.91 13.63
C VAL A 82 -15.21 -5.02 14.82
N ALA A 83 -15.64 -3.78 14.60
CA ALA A 83 -16.03 -2.87 15.67
C ALA A 83 -17.23 -3.39 16.48
N GLY A 84 -18.23 -3.98 15.80
CA GLY A 84 -19.38 -4.62 16.45
C GLY A 84 -18.98 -5.83 17.29
N ILE A 85 -18.10 -6.69 16.77
CA ILE A 85 -17.54 -7.82 17.51
C ILE A 85 -16.77 -7.34 18.74
N LEU A 86 -15.85 -6.38 18.57
CA LEU A 86 -15.08 -5.81 19.67
C LEU A 86 -15.99 -5.16 20.71
N GLY A 87 -17.00 -4.40 20.30
CA GLY A 87 -17.98 -3.78 21.20
C GLY A 87 -18.83 -4.80 21.97
N TYR A 88 -19.23 -5.90 21.32
CA TYR A 88 -19.95 -6.99 21.96
C TYR A 88 -19.11 -7.73 23.01
N TYR A 89 -17.83 -7.97 22.73
CA TYR A 89 -16.95 -8.56 23.74
C TYR A 89 -16.63 -7.56 24.85
N ALA A 90 -16.39 -6.29 24.51
CA ALA A 90 -16.13 -5.24 25.48
C ALA A 90 -17.29 -5.03 26.45
N SER A 91 -18.55 -5.12 25.99
CA SER A 91 -19.73 -5.00 26.86
C SER A 91 -19.94 -6.18 27.80
N LYS A 92 -19.29 -7.32 27.52
CA LYS A 92 -19.28 -8.51 28.39
C LYS A 92 -18.11 -8.53 29.36
N LEU A 93 -17.13 -7.64 29.19
CA LEU A 93 -16.02 -7.57 30.13
C LEU A 93 -16.51 -6.95 31.43
N PRO A 94 -16.10 -7.50 32.58
CA PRO A 94 -16.37 -6.86 33.86
C PRO A 94 -15.76 -5.45 33.86
N PRO A 95 -16.40 -4.49 34.54
CA PRO A 95 -15.90 -3.13 34.60
C PRO A 95 -14.48 -3.11 35.16
N PRO A 96 -13.56 -2.28 34.63
CA PRO A 96 -12.16 -2.26 35.07
C PRO A 96 -11.96 -2.00 36.57
N SER A 97 -12.94 -1.39 37.23
CA SER A 97 -12.96 -1.17 38.69
C SER A 97 -13.01 -2.46 39.51
N GLU A 98 -13.49 -3.57 38.92
CA GLU A 98 -13.50 -4.90 39.57
C GLU A 98 -12.16 -5.63 39.41
N MET A 99 -11.25 -5.16 38.54
CA MET A 99 -9.86 -5.61 38.49
C MET A 99 -9.01 -5.01 39.61
N ALA A 100 -9.65 -4.55 40.69
CA ALA A 100 -8.95 -4.24 41.93
C ALA A 100 -8.11 -5.46 42.30
N ILE A 101 -6.81 -5.24 42.51
CA ILE A 101 -5.88 -6.28 42.92
C ILE A 101 -6.52 -6.96 44.14
N PRO A 102 -6.94 -8.24 44.05
CA PRO A 102 -7.58 -8.88 45.18
C PRO A 102 -6.63 -8.80 46.36
N GLU A 103 -7.15 -8.42 47.54
CA GLU A 103 -6.35 -8.43 48.76
C GLU A 103 -5.72 -9.80 48.88
N ARG A 104 -4.38 -9.84 48.81
CA ARG A 104 -3.65 -11.11 48.91
C ARG A 104 -4.02 -11.71 50.26
N PRO A 105 -4.56 -12.93 50.31
CA PRO A 105 -4.90 -13.56 51.57
C PRO A 105 -3.66 -13.59 52.45
N ALA A 106 -3.86 -13.36 53.75
CA ALA A 106 -2.76 -13.28 54.71
C ALA A 106 -1.86 -14.51 54.61
N ASN A 107 -0.55 -14.27 54.52
CA ASN A 107 0.47 -15.32 54.45
C ASN A 107 1.25 -15.33 55.76
N VAL A 108 1.38 -16.50 56.39
CA VAL A 108 2.09 -16.66 57.67
C VAL A 108 3.47 -17.25 57.41
N LYS A 109 4.50 -16.43 57.62
CA LYS A 109 5.90 -16.85 57.54
C LYS A 109 6.41 -17.25 58.92
N ILE A 110 6.68 -18.54 59.11
CA ILE A 110 7.25 -19.09 60.35
C ILE A 110 8.77 -19.02 60.23
N VAL A 111 9.41 -18.24 61.11
CA VAL A 111 10.86 -18.04 61.14
C VAL A 111 11.47 -18.62 62.41
N ALA A 112 12.66 -19.20 62.29
CA ALA A 112 13.50 -19.60 63.41
C ALA A 112 14.12 -18.36 64.10
N MET A 113 14.73 -18.57 65.27
CA MET A 113 15.35 -17.49 66.07
C MET A 113 16.54 -16.81 65.35
N ASP A 114 17.14 -17.49 64.39
CA ASP A 114 18.20 -16.99 63.50
C ASP A 114 17.66 -16.23 62.27
N GLY A 115 16.33 -16.16 62.10
CA GLY A 115 15.67 -15.57 60.94
C GLY A 115 15.44 -16.52 59.77
N THR A 116 15.86 -17.79 59.86
CA THR A 116 15.66 -18.79 58.80
C THR A 116 14.18 -19.11 58.62
N VAL A 117 13.70 -19.16 57.37
CA VAL A 117 12.30 -19.49 57.08
C VAL A 117 12.08 -20.99 57.20
N ILE A 118 11.28 -21.41 58.18
CA ILE A 118 10.93 -22.82 58.41
C ILE A 118 9.76 -23.22 57.50
N ALA A 119 8.74 -22.36 57.42
CA ALA A 119 7.54 -22.64 56.64
C ALA A 119 6.85 -21.33 56.25
N ASN A 120 6.11 -21.38 55.13
CA ASN A 120 5.24 -20.31 54.69
C ASN A 120 3.85 -20.91 54.44
N ARG A 121 2.82 -20.43 55.14
CA ARG A 121 1.44 -20.92 55.01
C ARG A 121 0.51 -19.82 54.53
N GLY A 122 -0.05 -20.03 53.36
CA GLY A 122 -1.09 -19.18 52.78
C GLY A 122 -1.45 -19.65 51.37
N PRO A 123 -2.58 -19.18 50.81
CA PRO A 123 -2.97 -19.48 49.43
C PRO A 123 -2.03 -18.85 48.39
N THR A 124 -1.31 -17.79 48.78
CA THR A 124 -0.41 -17.04 47.90
C THR A 124 1.03 -17.42 48.18
N GLY A 125 1.70 -17.99 47.17
CA GLY A 125 3.13 -18.25 47.23
C GLY A 125 3.93 -16.94 47.14
N GLY A 126 4.82 -16.74 48.12
CA GLY A 126 5.89 -15.74 48.03
C GLY A 126 5.53 -14.31 48.45
N GLU A 127 6.59 -13.53 48.66
CA GLU A 127 6.53 -12.10 48.96
C GLU A 127 6.23 -11.29 47.70
N ALA A 128 5.56 -10.15 47.86
CA ALA A 128 5.38 -9.22 46.75
C ALA A 128 6.69 -8.45 46.52
N VAL A 129 7.37 -8.72 45.41
CA VAL A 129 8.64 -8.09 45.03
C VAL A 129 8.39 -7.12 43.89
N ARG A 130 8.98 -5.93 43.95
CA ARG A 130 8.84 -4.93 42.88
C ARG A 130 9.75 -5.29 41.71
N LEU A 131 9.35 -4.90 40.49
CA LEU A 131 10.09 -5.26 39.26
C LEU A 131 11.57 -4.85 39.29
N PHE A 132 11.89 -3.71 39.93
CA PHE A 132 13.27 -3.23 40.04
C PHE A 132 14.11 -3.92 41.13
N GLU A 133 13.47 -4.67 42.03
CA GLU A 133 14.15 -5.50 43.03
C GLU A 133 14.57 -6.85 42.41
N LEU A 134 14.06 -7.16 41.22
CA LEU A 134 14.39 -8.38 40.49
C LEU A 134 15.68 -8.22 39.68
N PRO A 135 16.48 -9.30 39.53
CA PRO A 135 17.62 -9.30 38.64
C PRO A 135 17.21 -8.98 37.20
N ALA A 136 18.02 -8.19 36.49
CA ALA A 136 17.69 -7.72 35.13
C ALA A 136 17.43 -8.86 34.13
N TYR A 137 18.07 -10.02 34.32
CA TYR A 137 17.88 -11.18 33.45
C TYR A 137 16.51 -11.85 33.64
N LEU A 138 15.83 -11.66 34.78
CA LEU A 138 14.59 -12.38 35.07
C LEU A 138 13.42 -11.88 34.19
N PRO A 139 13.12 -10.56 34.13
CA PRO A 139 12.13 -10.06 33.16
C PRO A 139 12.51 -10.38 31.71
N GLN A 140 13.81 -10.33 31.39
CA GLN A 140 14.31 -10.65 30.05
C GLN A 140 14.08 -12.11 29.67
N ALA A 141 14.27 -13.05 30.60
CA ALA A 141 14.00 -14.46 30.40
C ALA A 141 12.50 -14.71 30.17
N VAL A 142 11.62 -14.08 30.96
CA VAL A 142 10.17 -14.18 30.77
C VAL A 142 9.74 -13.64 29.40
N MET A 143 10.24 -12.48 29.00
CA MET A 143 9.98 -11.96 27.65
C MET A 143 10.53 -12.88 26.57
N ALA A 144 11.68 -13.53 26.78
CA ALA A 144 12.23 -14.44 25.78
C ALA A 144 11.35 -15.70 25.55
N ILE A 145 10.69 -16.21 26.59
CA ILE A 145 9.85 -17.42 26.52
C ILE A 145 8.39 -17.12 26.15
N GLU A 146 7.80 -16.04 26.68
CA GLU A 146 6.38 -15.71 26.49
C GLU A 146 6.19 -14.80 25.27
N ASP A 147 6.87 -13.66 25.25
CA ASP A 147 6.67 -12.61 24.24
C ASP A 147 7.93 -11.76 24.01
N ARG A 148 8.70 -12.15 22.99
CA ARG A 148 9.97 -11.49 22.64
C ARG A 148 9.79 -10.04 22.18
N ARG A 149 8.56 -9.65 21.82
CA ARG A 149 8.24 -8.32 21.28
C ARG A 149 7.41 -7.49 22.24
N PHE A 150 7.29 -7.90 23.50
CA PHE A 150 6.48 -7.22 24.50
C PHE A 150 6.62 -5.68 24.50
N TYR A 151 7.85 -5.15 24.43
CA TYR A 151 8.10 -3.70 24.40
C TYR A 151 7.93 -3.02 23.02
N SER A 152 7.74 -3.81 21.97
CA SER A 152 7.62 -3.34 20.58
C SER A 152 6.17 -3.19 20.11
N HIS A 153 5.19 -3.70 20.87
CA HIS A 153 3.78 -3.55 20.56
C HIS A 153 2.98 -2.99 21.73
N TYR A 154 1.85 -2.35 21.43
CA TYR A 154 0.98 -1.69 22.40
C TYR A 154 -0.05 -2.68 23.00
N GLY A 155 0.42 -3.86 23.44
CA GLY A 155 -0.41 -4.90 24.06
C GLY A 155 -1.03 -5.93 23.12
N ILE A 156 -1.07 -5.71 21.80
CA ILE A 156 -1.49 -6.73 20.82
C ILE A 156 -0.38 -6.97 19.81
N ASP A 157 0.19 -8.18 19.80
CA ASP A 157 1.15 -8.60 18.79
C ASP A 157 0.44 -9.17 17.56
N LEU A 158 0.15 -8.30 16.58
CA LEU A 158 -0.50 -8.70 15.32
C LEU A 158 0.30 -9.75 14.54
N LEU A 159 1.63 -9.67 14.58
CA LEU A 159 2.50 -10.62 13.90
C LEU A 159 2.52 -11.96 14.64
N GLY A 160 2.50 -11.93 15.98
CA GLY A 160 2.38 -13.12 16.83
C GLY A 160 1.05 -13.82 16.62
N LEU A 161 -0.05 -13.05 16.59
CA LEU A 161 -1.38 -13.55 16.30
C LEU A 161 -1.47 -14.15 14.89
N ALA A 162 -0.93 -13.48 13.88
CA ALA A 162 -0.88 -14.02 12.52
C ALA A 162 -0.09 -15.34 12.45
N ARG A 163 1.03 -15.45 13.19
CA ARG A 163 1.80 -16.70 13.31
C ARG A 163 0.99 -17.82 13.97
N ALA A 164 0.13 -17.50 14.92
CA ALA A 164 -0.68 -18.49 15.63
C ALA A 164 -1.88 -19.02 14.81
N MET A 165 -2.24 -18.34 13.72
CA MET A 165 -3.38 -18.71 12.86
C MET A 165 -3.00 -19.59 11.67
N ILE A 166 -1.70 -19.81 11.41
CA ILE A 166 -1.14 -20.65 10.34
C ILE A 166 -0.57 -21.92 10.95
#